data_AF-A0A7V8FFK0-F1
#
_entry.id   AF-A0A7V8FFK0-F1
#
_cell.length_a   1.000
_cell.length_b   1.000
_cell.length_c   1.000
_cell.angle_alpha   90.00
_cell.angle_beta   90.00
_cell.angle_gamma   90.00
#
_symmetry.space_group_name_H-M   'P 1'
#
loop_
_entity.id
_entity.type
_entity.pdbx_description
1 polymer ?
#
loop_
_entity_poly.entity_id
_entity_poly.type
_entity_poly.pdbx_seq_one_letter_code
_entity_poly.pdbx_strand_id
1 'polypeptide(L)'
;MMVHDDYSVFGRPHTRVQKFWYWFDHFSWTTAFFVSSTAFVLWLWRLAAHAPVPRLHPQVAALKVECVHDEMIELAVRLRMMPMPEGQSYRTLEDIRASAERTVKVRDVLALAEVLQLEAQMLADIADHIEAAGNCVPYRCQEVLGRIGLLRNARTQAAETNAVLHGVLALPPGTQVALEGDLGRLRNGWGDSFTDAFFHVATLLDLQQVHAGMVQDYPNREPLVAAVQVLLGKRR
;
A
#
# COMPACT_ATOMS: atom_id res chain seq x y z
N MET A 1 -71.76 -14.16 54.11
CA MET A 1 -70.42 -13.60 54.42
C MET A 1 -69.40 -14.69 54.14
N MET A 2 -68.26 -14.35 53.54
CA MET A 2 -67.23 -15.21 52.90
C MET A 2 -67.58 -15.58 51.45
N VAL A 3 -67.30 -14.73 50.46
CA VAL A 3 -65.99 -14.45 49.81
C VAL A 3 -65.42 -15.70 49.16
N HIS A 4 -65.79 -15.90 47.89
CA HIS A 4 -65.10 -16.77 46.95
C HIS A 4 -63.97 -15.95 46.32
N ASP A 5 -62.73 -16.27 46.64
CA ASP A 5 -61.56 -15.64 46.03
C ASP A 5 -61.37 -16.15 44.59
N ASP A 6 -61.32 -15.18 43.69
CA ASP A 6 -60.93 -15.28 42.29
C ASP A 6 -59.46 -15.68 42.16
N TYR A 7 -59.21 -16.83 41.53
CA TYR A 7 -57.96 -17.06 40.79
C TYR A 7 -58.29 -17.27 39.32
N SER A 8 -58.61 -16.17 38.62
CA SER A 8 -58.61 -16.14 37.17
C SER A 8 -57.17 -16.14 36.66
N VAL A 9 -56.61 -17.34 36.57
CA VAL A 9 -55.38 -17.62 35.83
C VAL A 9 -55.63 -17.25 34.37
N PHE A 10 -55.02 -16.14 33.93
CA PHE A 10 -54.95 -15.72 32.53
C PHE A 10 -54.19 -16.76 31.70
N GLY A 11 -54.85 -17.87 31.37
CA GLY A 11 -54.43 -18.82 30.35
C GLY A 11 -55.32 -18.67 29.14
N ARG A 12 -55.11 -17.63 28.31
CA ARG A 12 -55.80 -17.57 27.01
C ARG A 12 -55.33 -18.79 26.19
N PRO A 13 -56.24 -19.68 25.74
CA PRO A 13 -55.85 -20.79 24.90
C PRO A 13 -55.34 -20.24 23.58
N HIS A 14 -54.04 -20.41 23.31
CA HIS A 14 -53.48 -20.10 22.00
C HIS A 14 -54.26 -20.90 20.94
N THR A 15 -55.00 -20.19 20.09
CA THR A 15 -55.79 -20.79 19.00
C THR A 15 -54.86 -21.54 18.05
N ARG A 16 -55.36 -22.57 17.34
CA ARG A 16 -54.55 -23.33 16.36
C ARG A 16 -53.83 -22.43 15.34
N VAL A 17 -54.41 -21.26 15.04
CA VAL A 17 -53.84 -20.22 14.19
C VAL A 17 -52.57 -19.60 14.81
N GLN A 18 -52.56 -19.30 16.11
CA GLN A 18 -51.36 -18.80 16.81
C GLN A 18 -50.23 -19.82 16.84
N LYS A 19 -50.52 -21.11 17.04
CA LYS A 19 -49.51 -22.18 16.98
C LYS A 19 -48.94 -22.34 15.56
N PHE A 20 -49.77 -22.22 14.54
CA PHE A 20 -49.35 -22.27 13.14
C PHE A 20 -48.42 -21.11 12.79
N TRP A 21 -48.79 -19.87 13.14
CA TRP A 21 -47.94 -18.70 12.91
C TRP A 21 -46.62 -18.76 13.69
N TYR A 22 -46.64 -19.22 14.95
CA TYR A 22 -45.42 -19.41 15.73
C TYR A 22 -44.49 -20.46 15.11
N TRP A 23 -45.03 -21.59 14.65
CA TRP A 23 -44.25 -22.63 13.98
C TRP A 23 -43.70 -22.14 12.62
N PHE A 24 -44.49 -21.41 11.85
CA PHE A 24 -44.07 -20.86 10.55
C PHE A 24 -42.98 -19.79 10.71
N ASP A 25 -43.12 -18.91 11.71
CA ASP A 25 -42.13 -17.89 12.03
C ASP A 25 -40.83 -18.54 12.53
N HIS A 26 -40.88 -19.49 13.46
CA HIS A 26 -39.69 -20.23 13.90
C HIS A 26 -39.01 -21.02 12.78
N PHE A 27 -39.80 -21.62 11.88
CA PHE A 27 -39.29 -22.32 10.70
C PHE A 27 -38.62 -21.34 9.71
N SER A 28 -39.18 -20.15 9.51
CA SER A 28 -38.54 -19.11 8.69
C SER A 28 -37.24 -18.58 9.28
N TRP A 29 -37.16 -18.41 10.61
CA TRP A 29 -35.95 -17.95 11.29
C TRP A 29 -34.83 -18.98 11.24
N THR A 30 -35.17 -20.25 11.50
CA THR A 30 -34.19 -21.34 11.43
C THR A 30 -33.68 -21.55 10.00
N THR A 31 -34.57 -21.56 9.00
CA THR A 31 -34.16 -21.65 7.60
C THR A 31 -33.33 -20.45 7.15
N ALA A 32 -33.72 -19.22 7.53
CA ALA A 32 -32.94 -18.02 7.25
C ALA A 32 -31.53 -18.08 7.89
N PHE A 33 -31.42 -18.59 9.12
CA PHE A 33 -30.13 -18.77 9.78
C PHE A 33 -29.25 -19.80 9.06
N PHE A 34 -29.79 -20.95 8.66
CA PHE A 34 -29.04 -21.96 7.91
C PHE A 34 -28.59 -21.46 6.53
N VAL A 35 -29.46 -20.75 5.81
CA VAL A 35 -29.12 -20.15 4.51
C VAL A 35 -28.04 -19.08 4.68
N SER A 36 -28.17 -18.20 5.67
CA SER A 36 -27.17 -17.17 5.98
C SER A 36 -25.82 -17.77 6.38
N SER A 37 -25.83 -18.79 7.25
CA SER A 37 -24.62 -19.51 7.66
C SER A 37 -23.95 -20.20 6.47
N THR A 38 -24.72 -20.86 5.60
CA THR A 38 -24.19 -21.52 4.39
C THR A 38 -23.61 -20.50 3.42
N ALA A 39 -24.30 -19.37 3.20
CA ALA A 39 -23.80 -18.27 2.38
C ALA A 39 -22.50 -17.68 2.95
N PHE A 40 -22.41 -17.53 4.27
CA PHE A 40 -21.20 -17.06 4.95
C PHE A 40 -20.02 -18.04 4.79
N VAL A 41 -20.26 -19.34 4.94
CA VAL A 41 -19.25 -20.38 4.72
C VAL A 41 -18.78 -20.40 3.26
N LEU A 42 -19.70 -20.30 2.30
CA LEU A 42 -19.36 -20.22 0.88
C LEU A 42 -18.59 -18.94 0.52
N TRP A 43 -18.93 -17.82 1.17
CA TRP A 43 -18.19 -16.56 1.02
C TRP A 43 -16.77 -16.67 1.58
N LEU A 44 -16.61 -17.25 2.76
CA LEU A 44 -15.29 -17.55 3.34
C LEU A 44 -14.49 -18.51 2.45
N TRP A 45 -15.14 -19.53 1.89
CA TRP A 45 -14.54 -20.47 0.96
C TRP A 45 -14.05 -19.79 -0.32
N ARG A 46 -14.88 -18.95 -0.94
CA ARG A 46 -14.52 -18.20 -2.15
C ARG A 46 -13.26 -17.35 -1.90
N LEU A 47 -13.23 -16.64 -0.78
CA LEU A 47 -12.09 -15.82 -0.37
C LEU A 47 -10.82 -16.64 -0.09
N ALA A 48 -10.95 -17.87 0.40
CA ALA A 48 -9.80 -18.76 0.65
C ALA A 48 -9.31 -19.46 -0.63
N ALA A 49 -10.20 -19.77 -1.58
CA ALA A 49 -9.89 -20.49 -2.80
C ALA A 49 -9.30 -19.60 -3.92
N HIS A 50 -9.66 -18.32 -3.96
CA HIS A 50 -9.23 -17.39 -5.02
C HIS A 50 -8.06 -16.53 -4.58
N ALA A 51 -7.19 -17.11 -3.75
CA ALA A 51 -6.27 -16.32 -3.00
C ALA A 51 -4.96 -16.10 -3.80
N PRO A 52 -4.66 -14.91 -4.38
CA PRO A 52 -3.41 -14.67 -5.12
C PRO A 52 -2.17 -15.02 -4.30
N VAL A 53 -1.30 -15.82 -4.90
CA VAL A 53 0.06 -16.04 -4.39
C VAL A 53 0.85 -14.77 -4.64
N PRO A 54 1.44 -14.13 -3.61
CA PRO A 54 2.20 -12.90 -3.81
C PRO A 54 3.43 -13.17 -4.67
N ARG A 55 3.69 -12.29 -5.64
CA ARG A 55 4.89 -12.36 -6.49
C ARG A 55 6.15 -12.06 -5.66
N LEU A 56 6.00 -11.19 -4.68
CA LEU A 56 7.07 -10.75 -3.81
C LEU A 56 6.70 -11.02 -2.35
N HIS A 57 7.52 -11.82 -1.67
CA HIS A 57 7.31 -12.05 -0.23
C HIS A 57 7.58 -10.75 0.55
N PRO A 58 6.75 -10.38 1.55
CA PRO A 58 6.86 -9.09 2.23
C PRO A 58 8.19 -8.85 2.94
N GLN A 59 8.83 -9.92 3.44
CA GLN A 59 10.18 -9.83 4.02
C GLN A 59 11.25 -9.55 2.96
N VAL A 60 11.10 -10.09 1.75
CA VAL A 60 12.02 -9.83 0.63
C VAL A 60 11.83 -8.40 0.13
N ALA A 61 10.58 -7.93 0.08
CA ALA A 61 10.26 -6.54 -0.23
C ALA A 61 10.92 -5.58 0.77
N ALA A 62 10.78 -5.86 2.08
CA ALA A 62 11.38 -5.07 3.15
C ALA A 62 12.89 -4.93 2.97
N LEU A 63 13.60 -6.06 2.81
CA LEU A 63 15.06 -6.07 2.63
C LEU A 63 15.48 -5.29 1.39
N LYS A 64 14.79 -5.46 0.26
CA LYS A 64 15.13 -4.75 -0.98
C LYS A 64 14.93 -3.24 -0.85
N VAL A 65 13.84 -2.81 -0.21
CA VAL A 65 13.58 -1.38 0.00
C VAL A 65 14.59 -0.79 1.01
N GLU A 66 14.95 -1.53 2.05
CA GLU A 66 15.98 -1.13 3.01
C GLU A 66 17.36 -0.97 2.33
N CYS A 67 17.77 -1.91 1.48
CA CYS A 67 19.00 -1.78 0.70
C CYS A 67 19.00 -0.53 -0.20
N VAL A 68 17.88 -0.24 -0.87
CA VAL A 68 17.75 0.97 -1.72
C VAL A 68 17.83 2.24 -0.87
N HIS A 69 17.21 2.24 0.31
CA HIS A 69 17.26 3.36 1.23
C HIS A 69 18.67 3.62 1.74
N ASP A 70 19.36 2.58 2.21
CA ASP A 70 20.72 2.67 2.73
C ASP A 70 21.71 3.09 1.65
N GLU A 71 21.62 2.50 0.45
CA GLU A 71 22.46 2.88 -0.69
C GLU A 71 22.27 4.35 -1.07
N MET A 72 21.02 4.82 -1.10
CA MET A 72 20.72 6.22 -1.39
C MET A 72 21.27 7.15 -0.29
N ILE A 73 21.09 6.82 1.00
CA ILE A 73 21.65 7.61 2.11
C ILE A 73 23.17 7.64 2.03
N GLU A 74 23.81 6.49 1.86
CA GLU A 74 25.26 6.39 1.79
C GLU A 74 25.81 7.24 0.64
N LEU A 75 25.18 7.14 -0.53
CA LEU A 75 25.55 7.92 -1.70
C LEU A 75 25.31 9.42 -1.48
N ALA A 76 24.18 9.81 -0.91
CA ALA A 76 23.86 11.20 -0.60
C ALA A 76 24.86 11.80 0.39
N VAL A 77 25.20 11.08 1.46
CA VAL A 77 26.21 11.50 2.46
C VAL A 77 27.59 11.63 1.81
N ARG A 78 27.99 10.63 1.01
CA ARG A 78 29.28 10.63 0.31
C ARG A 78 29.41 11.81 -0.66
N LEU A 79 28.34 12.15 -1.37
CA LEU A 79 28.33 13.25 -2.33
C LEU A 79 28.16 14.62 -1.66
N ARG A 80 27.49 14.70 -0.51
CA ARG A 80 27.35 15.93 0.29
C ARG A 80 28.64 16.35 0.99
N MET A 81 29.57 15.42 1.26
CA MET A 81 30.88 15.74 1.83
C MET A 81 31.88 16.39 0.85
N MET A 82 31.48 16.67 -0.41
CA MET A 82 32.28 17.53 -1.30
C MET A 82 32.16 19.01 -0.89
N PRO A 83 33.23 19.81 -1.01
CA PRO A 83 33.41 21.04 -0.25
C PRO A 83 32.60 22.20 -0.86
N MET A 84 31.29 22.24 -0.60
CA MET A 84 30.49 23.46 -0.78
C MET A 84 30.03 23.90 0.62
N PRO A 85 30.47 25.06 1.12
CA PRO A 85 29.96 25.59 2.38
C PRO A 85 28.45 25.78 2.29
N GLU A 86 27.71 25.30 3.28
CA GLU A 86 26.25 25.43 3.34
C GLU A 86 25.82 26.90 3.11
N GLY A 87 24.95 27.13 2.14
CA GLY A 87 24.35 28.44 1.85
C GLY A 87 25.08 29.33 0.82
N GLN A 88 26.19 28.89 0.21
CA GLN A 88 26.79 29.63 -0.90
C GLN A 88 26.14 29.25 -2.24
N SER A 89 25.63 30.26 -2.96
CA SER A 89 25.12 30.06 -4.32
C SER A 89 26.27 29.73 -5.28
N TYR A 90 26.02 28.77 -6.16
CA TYR A 90 26.96 28.43 -7.23
C TYR A 90 27.24 29.67 -8.10
N ARG A 91 28.52 30.00 -8.30
CA ARG A 91 28.92 31.20 -9.06
C ARG A 91 29.30 30.89 -10.50
N THR A 92 29.67 29.64 -10.79
CA THR A 92 30.09 29.18 -12.12
C THR A 92 29.15 28.12 -12.66
N LEU A 93 29.12 27.95 -14.00
CA LEU A 93 28.35 26.87 -14.62
C LEU A 93 28.95 25.51 -14.25
N GLU A 94 30.27 25.42 -14.12
CA GLU A 94 31.00 24.22 -13.73
C GLU A 94 30.54 23.71 -12.35
N ASP A 95 30.34 24.61 -11.38
CA ASP A 95 29.86 24.18 -10.07
C ASP A 95 28.39 23.70 -10.12
N ILE A 96 27.55 24.34 -10.94
CA ILE A 96 26.16 23.92 -11.16
C ILE A 96 26.12 22.54 -11.83
N ARG A 97 27.01 22.28 -12.78
CA ARG A 97 27.15 20.96 -13.42
C ARG A 97 27.60 19.91 -12.43
N ALA A 98 28.62 20.20 -11.63
CA ALA A 98 29.07 19.28 -10.59
C ALA A 98 27.95 18.97 -9.59
N SER A 99 27.15 19.97 -9.19
CA SER A 99 25.95 19.74 -8.37
C SER A 99 24.92 18.89 -9.11
N ALA A 100 24.63 19.19 -10.38
CA ALA A 100 23.69 18.42 -11.18
C ALA A 100 24.13 16.95 -11.36
N GLU A 101 25.42 16.68 -11.57
CA GLU A 101 25.98 15.32 -11.65
C GLU A 101 25.78 14.56 -10.35
N ARG A 102 26.10 15.17 -9.20
CA ARG A 102 25.86 14.56 -7.87
C ARG A 102 24.36 14.26 -7.67
N THR A 103 23.54 15.23 -8.02
CA THR A 103 22.08 15.23 -7.89
C THR A 103 21.42 14.15 -8.73
N VAL A 104 21.85 13.97 -9.98
CA VAL A 104 21.43 12.86 -10.87
C VAL A 104 21.90 11.53 -10.31
N LYS A 105 23.15 11.43 -9.87
CA LYS A 105 23.71 10.16 -9.36
C LYS A 105 22.93 9.60 -8.18
N VAL A 106 22.47 10.44 -7.24
CA VAL A 106 21.59 10.01 -6.13
C VAL A 106 20.23 9.55 -6.65
N ARG A 107 19.65 10.27 -7.61
CA ARG A 107 18.30 9.98 -8.15
C ARG A 107 18.27 8.74 -9.02
N ASP A 108 19.36 8.43 -9.72
CA ASP A 108 19.46 7.28 -10.60
C ASP A 108 19.30 5.96 -9.84
N VAL A 109 19.66 5.91 -8.55
CA VAL A 109 19.40 4.75 -7.68
C VAL A 109 17.91 4.37 -7.69
N LEU A 110 17.02 5.36 -7.70
CA LEU A 110 15.57 5.15 -7.72
C LEU A 110 15.01 4.90 -9.12
N ALA A 111 15.78 5.21 -10.16
CA ALA A 111 15.43 4.94 -11.55
C ALA A 111 15.97 3.58 -12.03
N LEU A 112 16.71 2.85 -11.19
CA LEU A 112 17.21 1.51 -11.53
C LEU A 112 16.05 0.57 -11.87
N ALA A 113 16.26 -0.26 -12.90
CA ALA A 113 15.26 -1.21 -13.38
C ALA A 113 14.76 -2.15 -12.26
N GLU A 114 15.63 -2.53 -11.33
CA GLU A 114 15.30 -3.39 -10.20
C GLU A 114 14.33 -2.71 -9.21
N VAL A 115 14.51 -1.41 -8.96
CA VAL A 115 13.63 -0.61 -8.08
C VAL A 115 12.27 -0.42 -8.73
N LEU A 116 12.25 -0.12 -10.03
CA LEU A 116 11.01 -0.02 -10.79
C LEU A 116 10.25 -1.36 -10.84
N GLN A 117 10.97 -2.47 -10.97
CA GLN A 117 10.38 -3.80 -10.93
C GLN A 117 9.85 -4.14 -9.53
N LEU A 118 10.57 -3.76 -8.47
CA LEU A 118 10.16 -3.93 -7.09
C LEU A 118 8.86 -3.17 -6.79
N GLU A 119 8.78 -1.89 -7.19
CA GLU A 119 7.59 -1.06 -7.11
C GLU A 119 6.40 -1.72 -7.82
N ALA A 120 6.61 -2.15 -9.07
CA ALA A 120 5.57 -2.77 -9.88
C ALA A 120 5.06 -4.09 -9.27
N GLN A 121 5.95 -4.90 -8.71
CA GLN A 121 5.58 -6.16 -8.04
C GLN A 121 4.72 -5.89 -6.80
N MET A 122 5.13 -4.94 -5.95
CA MET A 122 4.35 -4.59 -4.76
C MET A 122 2.96 -4.04 -5.11
N LEU A 123 2.88 -3.15 -6.11
CA LEU A 123 1.60 -2.62 -6.59
C LEU A 123 0.70 -3.69 -7.20
N ALA A 124 1.26 -4.62 -7.96
CA ALA A 124 0.52 -5.73 -8.55
C ALA A 124 -0.03 -6.68 -7.46
N ASP A 125 0.76 -7.00 -6.44
CA ASP A 125 0.30 -7.82 -5.32
C ASP A 125 -0.81 -7.13 -4.50
N ILE A 126 -0.70 -5.81 -4.29
CA ILE A 126 -1.77 -5.02 -3.66
C ILE A 126 -3.04 -5.03 -4.51
N ALA A 127 -2.93 -4.85 -5.82
CA ALA A 127 -4.06 -4.86 -6.74
C ALA A 127 -4.78 -6.22 -6.73
N ASP A 128 -4.03 -7.31 -6.84
CA ASP A 128 -4.58 -8.67 -6.79
C ASP A 128 -5.27 -8.94 -5.45
N HIS A 129 -4.69 -8.46 -4.33
CA HIS A 129 -5.34 -8.58 -3.02
C HIS A 129 -6.68 -7.83 -2.97
N ILE A 130 -6.74 -6.61 -3.49
CA ILE A 130 -7.99 -5.82 -3.52
C ILE A 130 -9.03 -6.53 -4.40
N GLU A 131 -8.62 -7.07 -5.54
CA GLU A 131 -9.52 -7.82 -6.44
C GLU A 131 -10.06 -9.09 -5.76
N ALA A 132 -9.21 -9.83 -5.06
CA ALA A 132 -9.61 -11.06 -4.38
C ALA A 132 -10.46 -10.82 -3.13
N ALA A 133 -10.10 -9.83 -2.30
CA ALA A 133 -10.77 -9.52 -1.04
C ALA A 133 -12.01 -8.61 -1.21
N GLY A 134 -12.08 -7.86 -2.32
CA GLY A 134 -13.08 -6.82 -2.54
C GLY A 134 -12.96 -5.63 -1.57
N ASN A 135 -11.84 -5.51 -0.87
CA ASN A 135 -11.55 -4.47 0.12
C ASN A 135 -10.04 -4.29 0.29
N CYS A 136 -9.62 -3.31 1.10
CA CYS A 136 -8.20 -2.95 1.30
C CYS A 136 -7.68 -3.28 2.71
N VAL A 137 -8.31 -4.25 3.39
CA VAL A 137 -7.93 -4.65 4.76
C VAL A 137 -6.44 -5.03 4.80
N PRO A 138 -5.69 -4.59 5.84
CA PRO A 138 -6.16 -3.94 7.09
C PRO A 138 -6.40 -2.43 6.99
N TYR A 139 -6.11 -1.82 5.85
CA TYR A 139 -6.21 -0.38 5.65
C TYR A 139 -7.57 0.06 5.10
N ARG A 140 -7.82 1.37 5.14
CA ARG A 140 -8.93 1.98 4.39
C ARG A 140 -8.53 2.14 2.94
N CYS A 141 -9.42 1.85 2.00
CA CYS A 141 -9.09 1.98 0.57
C CYS A 141 -8.68 3.41 0.17
N GLN A 142 -9.27 4.44 0.80
CA GLN A 142 -8.84 5.82 0.57
C GLN A 142 -7.39 6.07 0.99
N GLU A 143 -6.93 5.42 2.06
CA GLU A 143 -5.55 5.53 2.53
C GLU A 143 -4.58 4.85 1.56
N VAL A 144 -4.90 3.64 1.11
CA VAL A 144 -4.10 2.91 0.12
C VAL A 144 -3.99 3.69 -1.19
N LEU A 145 -5.10 4.20 -1.70
CA LEU A 145 -5.12 5.04 -2.91
C LEU A 145 -4.34 6.35 -2.71
N GLY A 146 -4.42 6.96 -1.52
CA GLY A 146 -3.65 8.15 -1.16
C GLY A 146 -2.15 7.89 -1.22
N ARG A 147 -1.68 6.79 -0.62
CA ARG A 147 -0.26 6.40 -0.62
C ARG A 147 0.25 6.08 -2.04
N ILE A 148 -0.54 5.36 -2.85
CA ILE A 148 -0.23 5.11 -4.27
C ILE A 148 -0.17 6.44 -5.05
N GLY A 149 -1.04 7.40 -4.73
CA GLY A 149 -1.03 8.74 -5.31
C GLY A 149 0.26 9.51 -4.97
N LEU A 150 0.72 9.45 -3.72
CA LEU A 150 1.97 10.08 -3.30
C LEU A 150 3.18 9.49 -4.03
N LEU A 151 3.25 8.17 -4.16
CA LEU A 151 4.31 7.48 -4.90
C LEU A 151 4.32 7.89 -6.37
N ARG A 152 3.15 7.92 -7.03
CA ARG A 152 3.04 8.38 -8.42
C ARG A 152 3.52 9.82 -8.57
N ASN A 153 3.13 10.71 -7.65
CA ASN A 153 3.56 12.10 -7.67
C ASN A 153 5.07 12.23 -7.47
N ALA A 154 5.65 11.47 -6.53
CA ALA A 154 7.10 11.43 -6.30
C ALA A 154 7.85 10.99 -7.56
N ARG A 155 7.36 9.96 -8.26
CA ARG A 155 7.95 9.48 -9.52
C ARG A 155 7.87 10.52 -10.63
N THR A 156 6.73 11.19 -10.80
CA THR A 156 6.58 12.28 -11.79
C THR A 156 7.53 13.43 -11.48
N GLN A 157 7.58 13.87 -10.21
CA GLN A 157 8.46 14.96 -9.78
C GLN A 157 9.94 14.61 -9.97
N ALA A 158 10.34 13.36 -9.68
CA ALA A 158 11.69 12.88 -9.92
C ALA A 158 12.04 12.86 -11.41
N ALA A 159 11.12 12.42 -12.27
CA ALA A 159 11.32 12.41 -13.72
C ALA A 159 11.47 13.82 -14.31
N GLU A 160 10.62 14.76 -13.89
CA GLU A 160 10.70 16.17 -14.29
C GLU A 160 12.03 16.81 -13.84
N THR A 161 12.43 16.55 -12.60
CA THR A 161 13.70 17.05 -12.05
C THR A 161 14.89 16.47 -12.79
N ASN A 162 14.90 15.16 -13.06
CA ASN A 162 15.96 14.52 -13.84
C ASN A 162 16.05 15.07 -15.27
N ALA A 163 14.91 15.33 -15.93
CA ALA A 163 14.91 15.93 -17.26
C ALA A 163 15.58 17.30 -17.27
N VAL A 164 15.30 18.15 -16.27
CA VAL A 164 15.96 19.46 -16.11
C VAL A 164 17.46 19.28 -15.91
N LEU A 165 17.87 18.40 -14.99
CA LEU A 165 19.28 18.17 -14.67
C LEU A 165 20.08 17.65 -15.87
N HIS A 166 19.55 16.66 -16.59
CA HIS A 166 20.18 16.16 -17.81
C HIS A 166 20.29 17.24 -18.90
N GLY A 167 19.30 18.14 -18.98
CA GLY A 167 19.37 19.31 -19.86
C GLY A 167 20.57 20.21 -19.55
N VAL A 168 20.88 20.44 -18.26
CA VAL A 168 22.06 21.19 -17.82
C VAL A 168 23.36 20.45 -18.15
N LEU A 169 23.39 19.14 -17.93
CA LEU A 169 24.56 18.30 -18.22
C LEU A 169 24.89 18.28 -19.71
N ALA A 170 23.86 18.34 -20.58
CA ALA A 170 24.01 18.30 -22.04
C ALA A 170 24.53 19.60 -22.69
N LEU A 171 24.67 20.70 -21.96
CA LEU A 171 25.20 21.96 -22.51
C LEU A 171 26.66 21.80 -23.00
N PRO A 172 27.19 22.66 -23.89
CA PRO A 172 28.63 22.66 -24.15
C PRO A 172 29.43 23.22 -22.95
N PRO A 173 30.68 22.77 -22.70
CA PRO A 173 31.58 23.44 -21.76
C PRO A 173 31.80 24.91 -22.14
N GLY A 174 31.86 25.83 -21.17
CA GLY A 174 32.08 27.26 -21.42
C GLY A 174 30.88 28.05 -21.96
N THR A 175 29.69 27.45 -22.05
CA THR A 175 28.47 28.16 -22.43
C THR A 175 28.07 29.14 -21.32
N GLN A 176 27.99 30.43 -21.62
CA GLN A 176 27.41 31.40 -20.68
C GLN A 176 25.88 31.32 -20.78
N VAL A 177 25.24 30.75 -19.75
CA VAL A 177 23.78 30.66 -19.67
C VAL A 177 23.28 31.56 -18.55
N ALA A 178 22.24 32.35 -18.81
CA ALA A 178 21.59 33.15 -17.79
C ALA A 178 21.02 32.22 -16.69
N LEU A 179 21.35 32.50 -15.43
CA LEU A 179 20.96 31.69 -14.27
C LEU A 179 19.55 32.04 -13.80
N GLU A 180 18.58 31.93 -14.70
CA GLU A 180 17.16 32.23 -14.47
C GLU A 180 16.31 30.94 -14.49
N GLY A 181 15.09 30.99 -13.97
CA GLY A 181 14.21 29.82 -13.89
C GLY A 181 14.81 28.68 -13.06
N ASP A 182 14.79 27.47 -13.61
CA ASP A 182 15.31 26.26 -12.93
C ASP A 182 16.83 26.30 -12.71
N LEU A 183 17.60 26.96 -13.58
CA LEU A 183 19.04 27.19 -13.35
C LEU A 183 19.27 28.10 -12.14
N GLY A 184 18.39 29.08 -11.94
CA GLY A 184 18.41 29.93 -10.74
C GLY A 184 18.07 29.17 -9.46
N ARG A 185 17.24 28.11 -9.54
CA ARG A 185 16.93 27.22 -8.40
C ARG A 185 18.11 26.30 -8.10
N LEU A 186 18.71 25.68 -9.12
CA LEU A 186 19.92 24.86 -8.99
C LEU A 186 21.07 25.67 -8.38
N ARG A 187 21.23 26.92 -8.80
CA ARG A 187 22.20 27.87 -8.23
C ARG A 187 22.11 27.99 -6.71
N ASN A 188 20.91 27.90 -6.15
CA ASN A 188 20.65 28.06 -4.71
C ASN A 188 20.68 26.73 -3.94
N GLY A 189 21.25 25.66 -4.51
CA GLY A 189 21.39 24.37 -3.84
C GLY A 189 20.13 23.51 -3.84
N TRP A 190 19.15 23.78 -4.73
CA TRP A 190 17.94 22.97 -4.86
C TRP A 190 18.23 21.48 -5.10
N GLY A 191 19.32 21.16 -5.82
CA GLY A 191 19.73 19.77 -6.07
C GLY A 191 20.38 19.08 -4.87
N ASP A 192 21.11 19.81 -4.02
CA ASP A 192 21.94 19.27 -2.96
C ASP A 192 21.17 18.90 -1.68
N SER A 193 19.92 19.36 -1.54
CA SER A 193 19.08 18.98 -0.41
C SER A 193 18.53 17.56 -0.54
N PHE A 194 18.58 16.97 -1.75
CA PHE A 194 18.06 15.65 -2.11
C PHE A 194 16.63 15.36 -1.61
N THR A 195 15.87 16.41 -1.30
CA THR A 195 14.62 16.31 -0.54
C THR A 195 13.55 15.52 -1.28
N ASP A 196 13.49 15.67 -2.59
CA ASP A 196 12.65 14.91 -3.50
C ASP A 196 13.06 13.43 -3.57
N ALA A 197 14.36 13.12 -3.60
CA ALA A 197 14.85 11.75 -3.56
C ALA A 197 14.53 11.06 -2.22
N PHE A 198 14.74 11.77 -1.10
CA PHE A 198 14.33 11.31 0.23
C PHE A 198 12.81 11.10 0.32
N PHE A 199 12.03 12.01 -0.24
CA PHE A 199 10.57 11.88 -0.30
C PHE A 199 10.16 10.66 -1.11
N HIS A 200 10.78 10.41 -2.27
CA HIS A 200 10.48 9.26 -3.11
C HIS A 200 10.80 7.93 -2.40
N VAL A 201 11.96 7.82 -1.74
CA VAL A 201 12.27 6.63 -0.92
C VAL A 201 11.30 6.47 0.24
N ALA A 202 10.90 7.55 0.91
CA ALA A 202 9.89 7.49 1.96
C ALA A 202 8.55 6.93 1.43
N THR A 203 8.11 7.37 0.24
CA THR A 203 6.89 6.80 -0.38
C THR A 203 7.03 5.33 -0.79
N LEU A 204 8.24 4.89 -1.12
CA LEU A 204 8.53 3.48 -1.41
C LEU A 204 8.48 2.62 -0.13
N LEU A 205 9.00 3.13 0.99
CA LEU A 205 8.87 2.52 2.32
C LEU A 205 7.41 2.41 2.75
N ASP A 206 6.62 3.47 2.52
CA ASP A 206 5.17 3.44 2.80
C ASP A 206 4.44 2.39 1.96
N LEU A 207 4.80 2.27 0.67
CA LEU A 207 4.26 1.22 -0.20
C LEU A 207 4.61 -0.17 0.32
N GLN A 208 5.86 -0.37 0.76
CA GLN A 208 6.32 -1.64 1.34
C GLN A 208 5.53 -2.01 2.59
N GLN A 209 5.23 -1.05 3.48
CA GLN A 209 4.41 -1.30 4.66
C GLN A 209 2.99 -1.70 4.30
N VAL A 210 2.38 -1.02 3.31
CA VAL A 210 1.04 -1.37 2.83
C VAL A 210 1.03 -2.76 2.21
N HIS A 211 1.99 -3.05 1.34
CA HIS A 211 2.18 -4.37 0.73
C HIS A 211 2.31 -5.43 1.82
N ALA A 212 3.18 -5.21 2.80
CA ALA A 212 3.37 -6.12 3.92
C ALA A 212 2.09 -6.32 4.72
N GLY A 213 1.38 -5.26 5.12
CA GLY A 213 0.13 -5.40 5.88
C GLY A 213 -0.93 -6.19 5.11
N MET A 214 -1.10 -5.92 3.81
CA MET A 214 -2.10 -6.59 2.98
C MET A 214 -1.73 -8.04 2.66
N VAL A 215 -0.44 -8.32 2.41
CA VAL A 215 0.07 -9.67 2.07
C VAL A 215 0.35 -10.52 3.32
N GLN A 216 0.65 -9.92 4.46
CA GLN A 216 0.93 -10.64 5.72
C GLN A 216 -0.35 -10.97 6.51
N ASP A 217 -1.46 -10.30 6.25
CA ASP A 217 -2.79 -10.73 6.72
C ASP A 217 -3.35 -11.92 5.90
N TYR A 218 -2.71 -12.21 4.78
CA TYR A 218 -3.07 -13.27 3.86
C TYR A 218 -2.82 -14.74 4.30
N PRO A 219 -1.74 -15.09 5.03
CA PRO A 219 -1.39 -16.48 5.35
C PRO A 219 -2.22 -17.09 6.48
N ASN A 220 -3.09 -16.33 7.18
CA ASN A 220 -3.98 -16.89 8.20
C ASN A 220 -5.14 -17.75 7.64
N ARG A 221 -5.10 -18.14 6.35
CA ARG A 221 -6.08 -19.03 5.72
C ARG A 221 -5.57 -20.41 5.30
N GLU A 222 -4.27 -20.74 5.41
CA GLU A 222 -3.86 -22.16 5.35
C GLU A 222 -4.69 -23.06 6.29
N PRO A 223 -4.96 -22.68 7.56
CA PRO A 223 -5.85 -23.46 8.41
C PRO A 223 -7.32 -23.44 7.95
N LEU A 224 -7.78 -22.41 7.22
CA LEU A 224 -9.13 -22.36 6.63
C LEU A 224 -9.26 -23.28 5.42
N VAL A 225 -8.26 -23.31 4.53
CA VAL A 225 -8.23 -24.25 3.40
C VAL A 225 -8.09 -25.69 3.90
N ALA A 226 -7.25 -25.93 4.92
CA ALA A 226 -7.12 -27.24 5.56
C ALA A 226 -8.41 -27.65 6.29
N ALA A 227 -9.03 -26.76 7.06
CA ALA A 227 -10.31 -27.03 7.73
C ALA A 227 -11.45 -27.29 6.73
N VAL A 228 -11.48 -26.56 5.61
CA VAL A 228 -12.41 -26.79 4.50
C VAL A 228 -12.16 -28.15 3.83
N GLN A 229 -10.90 -28.55 3.59
CA GLN A 229 -10.57 -29.86 3.02
C GLN A 229 -11.00 -31.01 3.94
N VAL A 230 -10.83 -30.83 5.26
CA VAL A 230 -11.32 -31.74 6.29
C VAL A 230 -12.86 -31.82 6.30
N LEU A 231 -13.55 -30.67 6.20
CA LEU A 231 -15.02 -30.62 6.13
C LEU A 231 -15.59 -31.20 4.84
N LEU A 232 -14.87 -31.08 3.73
CA LEU A 232 -15.24 -31.63 2.42
C LEU A 232 -14.80 -33.10 2.25
N GLY A 233 -14.27 -33.74 3.29
CA GLY A 233 -13.93 -35.16 3.30
C GLY A 233 -12.77 -35.55 2.37
N LYS A 234 -12.05 -34.58 1.79
CA LYS A 234 -10.82 -34.86 1.03
C LYS A 234 -9.66 -34.94 2.00
N ARG A 235 -9.44 -36.14 2.57
CA ARG A 235 -8.12 -36.49 3.11
C ARG A 235 -7.15 -36.65 1.94
N ARG A 236 -5.96 -36.07 2.06
CA ARG A 236 -4.80 -36.48 1.26
C ARG A 236 -4.51 -37.96 1.50
#